data_AF-A0A0N1J129-F1
#
_entry.id   AF-A0A0N1J129-F1
#
_cell.length_a   1.000
_cell.length_b   1.000
_cell.length_c   1.000
_cell.angle_alpha   90.00
_cell.angle_beta   90.00
_cell.angle_gamma   90.00
#
_symmetry.space_group_name_H-M   'P 1'
#
loop_
_entity.id
_entity.type
_entity.pdbx_description
1 polymer ?
#
loop_
_entity_poly.entity_id
_entity_poly.type
_entity_poly.pdbx_seq_one_letter_code
_entity_poly.pdbx_strand_id
1 'polypeptide(L)'
;MEGKELCGNINKATGKFFATEHAIVVTPKLELDLNWLYYQLIFSDLNKYSTGVAQPGLSVENIKEIFVLIPSFIEQKAIANLLTTWDEAIDKIERLIQAKKKN
;
A
#
# COMPACT_ATOMS: atom_id res chain seq x y z
N MET A 1 -21.06 -10.20 -2.38
CA MET A 1 -20.08 -11.29 -2.58
C MET A 1 -19.23 -11.35 -1.33
N GLU A 2 -19.26 -12.51 -0.67
CA GLU A 2 -18.61 -12.81 0.61
C GLU A 2 -17.12 -12.51 0.62
N GLY A 3 -16.67 -11.88 1.72
CA GLY A 3 -15.51 -12.30 2.52
C GLY A 3 -14.25 -12.83 1.83
N LYS A 4 -13.78 -12.21 0.73
CA LYS A 4 -12.36 -12.38 0.38
C LYS A 4 -11.52 -11.65 1.42
N GLU A 5 -10.88 -12.40 2.29
CA GLU A 5 -9.77 -11.90 3.08
C GLU A 5 -8.73 -11.33 2.11
N LEU A 6 -8.57 -10.00 2.13
CA LEU A 6 -7.66 -9.32 1.22
C LEU A 6 -6.25 -9.39 1.81
N CYS A 7 -5.45 -10.34 1.33
CA CYS A 7 -4.04 -10.48 1.72
C CYS A 7 -3.15 -9.53 0.91
N GLY A 8 -2.20 -8.86 1.57
CA GLY A 8 -1.22 -7.98 0.91
C GLY A 8 -1.66 -6.54 0.69
N ASN A 9 -2.78 -6.10 1.27
CA ASN A 9 -3.23 -4.72 1.17
C ASN A 9 -2.29 -3.75 1.92
N ILE A 10 -1.99 -2.62 1.29
CA ILE A 10 -1.14 -1.57 1.86
C ILE A 10 -1.99 -0.34 2.21
N ASN A 11 -1.81 0.17 3.43
CA ASN A 11 -2.45 1.40 3.90
C ASN A 11 -1.41 2.30 4.56
N LYS A 12 -1.59 3.62 4.39
CA LYS A 12 -0.84 4.63 5.16
C LYS A 12 -1.56 4.90 6.48
N ALA A 13 -0.84 4.86 7.58
CA ALA A 13 -1.35 5.23 8.90
C ALA A 13 -0.51 6.39 9.46
N THR A 14 -1.17 7.35 10.11
CA THR A 14 -0.52 8.47 10.81
C THR A 14 -1.11 8.61 12.21
N GLY A 15 -0.27 9.01 13.17
CA GLY A 15 -0.67 9.14 14.57
C GLY A 15 -0.75 7.81 15.33
N LYS A 16 -1.54 7.79 16.41
CA LYS A 16 -1.74 6.58 17.23
C LYS A 16 -2.74 5.66 16.53
N PHE A 17 -2.35 4.42 16.32
CA PHE A 17 -3.21 3.38 15.76
C PHE A 17 -2.98 2.05 16.49
N PHE A 18 -3.94 1.13 16.35
CA PHE A 18 -3.84 -0.23 16.85
C PHE A 18 -3.69 -1.18 15.66
N ALA A 19 -2.53 -1.83 15.53
CA ALA A 19 -2.33 -2.90 14.57
C ALA A 19 -2.97 -4.19 15.11
N THR A 20 -3.89 -4.77 14.36
CA THR A 20 -4.50 -6.06 14.70
C THR A 20 -3.50 -7.20 14.48
N GLU A 21 -3.86 -8.42 14.88
CA GLU A 21 -3.01 -9.61 14.75
C GLU A 21 -2.60 -9.95 13.31
N HIS A 22 -3.38 -9.51 12.33
CA HIS A 22 -3.12 -9.72 10.90
C HIS A 22 -2.53 -8.48 10.20
N ALA A 23 -2.16 -7.45 10.96
CA ALA A 23 -1.55 -6.24 10.41
C ALA A 23 -0.03 -6.27 10.61
N ILE A 24 0.70 -6.01 9.53
CA ILE A 24 2.16 -5.85 9.58
C ILE A 24 2.49 -4.36 9.45
N VAL A 25 3.29 -3.86 10.38
CA VAL A 25 3.77 -2.48 10.37
C VAL A 25 5.15 -2.43 9.75
N VAL A 26 5.29 -1.63 8.69
CA VAL A 26 6.58 -1.37 8.04
C VAL A 26 7.08 -0.01 8.48
N THR A 27 8.30 0.03 9.02
CA THR A 27 8.99 1.27 9.38
C THR A 27 10.33 1.32 8.63
N PRO A 28 10.59 2.36 7.82
CA PRO A 28 11.85 2.47 7.11
C PRO A 28 13.01 2.67 8.10
N LYS A 29 14.12 1.96 7.86
CA LYS A 29 15.36 2.07 8.65
C LYS A 29 16.37 3.06 8.07
N LEU A 30 16.07 3.60 6.89
CA LEU A 30 16.89 4.54 6.12
C LEU A 30 16.02 5.71 5.69
N GLU A 31 16.66 6.80 5.32
CA GLU A 31 15.97 8.00 4.83
C GLU A 31 15.40 7.74 3.43
N LEU A 32 14.08 7.77 3.31
CA LEU A 32 13.34 7.58 2.06
C LEU A 32 12.04 8.40 2.06
N ASP A 33 11.46 8.58 0.88
CA ASP A 33 10.13 9.17 0.74
C ASP A 33 9.05 8.12 1.07
N LEU A 34 8.21 8.41 2.08
CA LEU A 34 7.17 7.48 2.55
C LEU A 34 6.06 7.23 1.52
N ASN A 35 5.75 8.21 0.67
CA ASN A 35 4.76 8.02 -0.40
C ASN A 35 5.33 7.11 -1.49
N TRP A 36 6.61 7.29 -1.83
CA TRP A 36 7.30 6.36 -2.73
C TRP A 36 7.29 4.94 -2.17
N LEU A 37 7.64 4.74 -0.90
CA LEU A 37 7.63 3.41 -0.27
C LEU A 37 6.22 2.79 -0.30
N TYR A 38 5.18 3.58 -0.03
CA TYR A 38 3.79 3.15 -0.13
C TYR A 38 3.46 2.59 -1.51
N TYR A 39 3.76 3.34 -2.58
CA TYR A 39 3.53 2.88 -3.94
C TYR A 39 4.40 1.68 -4.30
N GLN A 40 5.66 1.68 -3.90
CA GLN A 40 6.58 0.58 -4.16
C GLN A 40 6.07 -0.74 -3.57
N LEU A 41 5.53 -0.72 -2.34
CA LEU A 41 4.95 -1.90 -1.70
C LEU A 41 3.68 -2.38 -2.41
N ILE A 42 2.86 -1.46 -2.94
CA ILE A 42 1.71 -1.82 -3.78
C ILE A 42 2.18 -2.51 -5.06
N PHE A 43 3.17 -1.94 -5.75
CA PHE A 43 3.70 -2.49 -7.00
C PHE A 43 4.45 -3.82 -6.81
N SER A 44 4.99 -4.07 -5.62
CA SER A 44 5.59 -5.36 -5.27
C SER A 44 4.59 -6.52 -5.23
N ASP A 45 3.28 -6.25 -5.29
CA ASP A 45 2.22 -7.26 -5.35
C ASP A 45 2.38 -8.32 -4.26
N LEU A 46 2.31 -7.86 -3.01
CA LEU A 46 2.58 -8.68 -1.82
C LEU A 46 1.70 -9.94 -1.72
N ASN A 47 0.55 -9.94 -2.40
CA ASN A 47 -0.35 -11.09 -2.45
C ASN A 47 0.34 -12.34 -3.05
N LYS A 48 1.29 -12.15 -3.97
CA LYS A 48 2.09 -13.25 -4.57
C LYS A 48 2.96 -14.00 -3.56
N TYR A 49 3.25 -13.37 -2.43
CA TYR A 49 4.05 -13.93 -1.34
C TYR A 49 3.17 -14.50 -0.22
N SER A 50 1.84 -14.48 -0.39
CA SER A 50 0.93 -15.11 0.55
C SER A 50 1.03 -16.63 0.50
N THR A 51 0.87 -17.25 1.65
CA THR A 51 0.91 -18.70 1.82
C THR A 51 -0.40 -19.20 2.41
N GLY A 52 -0.78 -20.44 2.09
CA GLY A 52 -2.05 -21.04 2.51
C GLY A 52 -3.16 -20.90 1.47
N VAL A 53 -3.83 -22.01 1.17
CA VAL A 53 -4.90 -22.07 0.14
C VAL A 53 -6.26 -21.65 0.72
N ALA A 54 -6.54 -22.04 1.97
CA ALA A 54 -7.81 -21.78 2.64
C ALA A 54 -7.83 -20.43 3.37
N GLN A 55 -6.68 -19.99 3.91
CA GLN A 55 -6.53 -18.70 4.58
C GLN A 55 -5.18 -18.09 4.17
N PRO A 56 -5.15 -17.22 3.14
CA PRO A 56 -3.90 -16.64 2.63
C PRO A 56 -3.29 -15.67 3.64
N GLY A 57 -2.12 -16.02 4.18
CA GLY A 57 -1.37 -15.23 5.16
C GLY A 57 -0.04 -14.73 4.59
N LEU A 58 0.36 -13.52 4.97
CA LEU A 58 1.67 -12.97 4.64
C LEU A 58 2.50 -12.87 5.93
N SER A 59 3.61 -13.60 6.00
CA SER A 59 4.50 -13.55 7.17
C SER A 59 5.50 -12.40 7.07
N VAL A 60 6.03 -11.97 8.21
CA VAL A 60 7.13 -10.97 8.24
C VAL A 60 8.36 -11.52 7.53
N GLU A 61 8.59 -12.82 7.61
CA GLU A 61 9.69 -13.53 6.95
C GLU A 61 9.56 -13.43 5.43
N ASN A 62 8.37 -13.68 4.86
CA ASN A 62 8.16 -13.57 3.42
C ASN A 62 8.32 -12.12 2.93
N ILE A 63 7.91 -11.13 3.71
CA ILE A 63 8.12 -9.72 3.35
C ILE A 63 9.61 -9.37 3.30
N LYS A 64 10.43 -9.94 4.19
CA LYS A 64 11.89 -9.68 4.21
C LYS A 64 12.62 -10.24 2.98
N GLU A 65 12.02 -11.20 2.27
CA GLU A 65 12.59 -11.76 1.04
C GLU A 65 12.33 -10.89 -0.20
N ILE A 66 11.49 -9.87 -0.07
CA ILE A 66 11.14 -8.99 -1.18
C ILE A 66 12.28 -8.03 -1.46
N PHE A 67 12.90 -8.21 -2.62
CA PHE A 67 13.95 -7.33 -3.10
C PHE A 67 13.34 -6.10 -3.79
N VAL A 68 13.81 -4.91 -3.41
CA VAL A 68 13.37 -3.63 -3.96
C VAL A 68 14.60 -2.80 -4.31
N LEU A 69 14.62 -2.28 -5.54
CA LEU A 69 15.59 -1.27 -5.93
C LEU A 69 15.17 0.08 -5.35
N ILE A 70 16.05 0.70 -4.57
CA ILE A 70 15.80 2.00 -3.95
C ILE A 70 16.46 3.08 -4.84
N PRO A 71 15.69 3.90 -5.58
CA PRO A 71 16.24 4.95 -6.41
C PRO A 71 16.73 6.14 -5.56
N SER A 72 17.32 7.15 -6.19
CA SER A 72 17.74 8.37 -5.48
C SER A 72 16.55 9.08 -4.84
N PHE A 73 16.78 9.82 -3.74
CA PHE A 73 15.69 10.51 -3.05
C PHE A 73 14.91 11.51 -3.93
N ILE A 74 15.60 12.14 -4.89
CA ILE A 74 14.98 13.04 -5.88
C ILE A 74 14.02 12.25 -6.78
N GLU A 75 14.45 11.09 -7.24
CA GLU A 75 13.64 10.20 -8.09
C GLU A 75 12.47 9.59 -7.32
N GLN A 76 12.67 9.19 -6.06
CA GLN A 76 11.59 8.74 -5.17
C GLN A 76 10.48 9.79 -5.09
N LYS A 77 10.83 11.06 -4.84
CA LYS A 77 9.88 12.17 -4.81
C LYS A 77 9.17 12.39 -6.14
N ALA A 78 9.91 12.33 -7.26
CA ALA A 78 9.32 12.52 -8.59
C ALA A 78 8.25 11.44 -8.88
N ILE A 79 8.57 10.18 -8.59
CA ILE A 79 7.65 9.05 -8.74
C ILE A 79 6.44 9.23 -7.81
N ALA A 80 6.67 9.50 -6.53
CA ALA A 80 5.61 9.68 -5.54
C ALA A 80 4.65 10.81 -5.92
N ASN A 81 5.18 11.98 -6.32
CA ASN A 81 4.36 13.13 -6.69
C ASN A 81 3.50 12.85 -7.92
N LEU A 82 4.05 12.16 -8.93
CA LEU A 82 3.30 11.77 -10.12
C LEU A 82 2.12 10.88 -9.76
N LEU A 83 2.36 9.83 -8.98
CA LEU A 83 1.33 8.86 -8.59
C LEU A 83 0.28 9.47 -7.67
N THR A 84 0.70 10.26 -6.68
CA THR A 84 -0.23 10.97 -5.79
C THR A 84 -1.11 11.95 -6.54
N THR A 85 -0.60 12.63 -7.57
CA THR A 85 -1.41 13.52 -8.41
C THR A 85 -2.55 12.75 -9.10
N TRP A 86 -2.29 11.54 -9.58
CA TRP A 86 -3.31 10.71 -10.22
C TRP A 86 -4.33 10.16 -9.22
N ASP A 87 -3.87 9.68 -8.06
CA ASP A 87 -4.78 9.21 -7.01
C ASP A 87 -5.72 10.33 -6.55
N GLU A 88 -5.21 11.53 -6.32
CA GLU A 88 -6.03 12.69 -5.96
C GLU A 88 -7.06 13.05 -7.04
N ALA A 89 -6.68 12.93 -8.32
CA ALA A 89 -7.60 13.18 -9.43
C ALA A 89 -8.71 12.11 -9.50
N ILE A 90 -8.36 10.84 -9.31
CA ILE A 90 -9.32 9.72 -9.27
C ILE A 90 -10.28 9.91 -8.10
N ASP A 91 -9.77 10.11 -6.89
CA ASP A 91 -10.56 10.36 -5.67
C ASP A 91 -11.56 11.50 -5.87
N LYS A 92 -11.11 12.60 -6.50
CA LYS A 92 -11.97 13.75 -6.79
C LYS A 92 -13.10 13.38 -7.76
N ILE A 93 -12.80 12.65 -8.82
CA ILE A 93 -13.79 12.21 -9.81
C ILE A 93 -14.81 11.25 -9.17
N GLU A 94 -14.34 10.28 -8.38
CA GLU A 94 -15.22 9.33 -7.70
C GLU A 94 -16.19 10.02 -6.75
N ARG A 95 -15.71 10.99 -5.95
CA ARG A 95 -16.56 11.81 -5.08
C ARG A 95 -17.65 12.55 -5.87
N LEU A 96 -17.30 13.13 -7.03
CA LEU A 96 -18.26 13.80 -7.89
C LEU A 96 -19.32 12.84 -8.47
N ILE A 97 -18.91 11.65 -8.89
CA ILE A 97 -19.82 10.60 -9.37
C ILE A 97 -20.78 10.19 -8.26
N GLN A 98 -20.29 9.97 -7.04
CA GLN A 98 -21.13 9.57 -5.91
C GLN A 98 -22.11 10.68 -5.49
N ALA A 99 -21.68 11.94 -5.52
CA ALA A 99 -22.57 13.07 -5.26
C ALA A 99 -23.70 13.17 -6.30
N LYS A 100 -23.40 12.90 -7.58
CA LYS A 100 -24.41 12.89 -8.66
C LYS A 100 -25.38 11.72 -8.57
N LYS A 101 -24.94 10.52 -8.14
CA LYS A 101 -25.81 9.34 -8.00
C LYS A 101 -26.82 9.44 -6.85
N LYS A 102 -26.58 10.33 -5.88
CA LYS A 102 -27.49 10.57 -4.74
C LYS A 102 -28.61 11.58 -5.05
N ASN A 103 -28.53 12.26 -6.19
CA ASN A 103 -29.55 13.18 -6.71
C ASN A 103 -30.36 12.49 -7.81
#